data_AF-A0AAU4BZV5-F1
#
_entry.id   AF-A0AAU4BZV5-F1
#
_cell.length_a   1.000
_cell.length_b   1.000
_cell.length_c   1.000
_cell.angle_alpha   90.00
_cell.angle_beta   90.00
_cell.angle_gamma   90.00
#
_symmetry.space_group_name_H-M   'P 1'
#
loop_
_entity.id
_entity.type
_entity.pdbx_description
1 polymer ?
#
loop_
_entity_poly.entity_id
_entity_poly.type
_entity_poly.pdbx_seq_one_letter_code
_entity_poly.pdbx_strand_id
1 'polypeptide(L)'
;MSKEHREQLMALAREVSFVTGERIFDEGAEADRFWIIHTGTVALDLQVPGRQAAAIETLGAGRLLGWSWLVPPHRWHLGAEATSPVRAYEFDAAPVREMCARDPGLDHELCTYVSGVLARRLRSARVRLLDLYAPHGAGEVP
;
A
#
# COMPACT_ATOMS: atom_id res chain seq x y z
N MET A 1 2.62 13.65 11.98
CA MET A 1 2.86 14.53 10.84
C MET A 1 2.36 15.91 11.17
N SER A 2 3.26 16.89 11.18
CA SER A 2 2.92 18.28 11.43
C SER A 2 1.96 18.81 10.34
N LYS A 3 1.24 19.90 10.65
CA LYS A 3 0.34 20.53 9.68
C LYS A 3 1.11 21.07 8.47
N GLU A 4 2.27 21.67 8.71
CA GLU A 4 3.16 22.23 7.69
C GLU A 4 3.70 21.14 6.74
N HIS A 5 4.24 20.05 7.28
CA HIS A 5 4.71 18.92 6.47
C HIS A 5 3.59 18.30 5.62
N ARG A 6 2.37 18.25 6.16
CA ARG A 6 1.21 17.78 5.40
C ARG A 6 0.87 18.72 4.25
N GLU A 7 0.91 20.04 4.48
CA GLU A 7 0.64 21.03 3.43
C GLU A 7 1.69 20.99 2.32
N GLN A 8 2.97 20.87 2.69
CA GLN A 8 4.07 20.69 1.74
C GLN A 8 3.92 19.40 0.92
N LEU A 9 3.58 18.28 1.58
CA LEU A 9 3.34 17.02 0.88
C LEU A 9 2.16 17.13 -0.08
N MET A 10 1.03 17.70 0.38
CA MET A 10 -0.16 17.89 -0.44
C MET A 10 0.06 18.83 -1.64
N ALA A 11 1.03 19.74 -1.58
CA ALA A 11 1.41 20.56 -2.73
C ALA A 11 2.04 19.74 -3.88
N LEU A 12 2.55 18.53 -3.59
CA LEU A 12 3.07 17.58 -4.58
C LEU A 12 2.01 16.57 -5.05
N ALA A 13 0.80 16.62 -4.48
CA ALA A 13 -0.27 15.68 -4.81
C ALA A 13 -0.95 16.03 -6.13
N ARG A 14 -1.29 15.00 -6.91
CA ARG A 14 -2.28 15.11 -8.00
C ARG A 14 -3.48 14.21 -7.72
N GLU A 15 -4.67 14.69 -8.02
CA GLU A 15 -5.87 13.85 -7.94
C GLU A 15 -5.91 12.88 -9.12
N VAL A 16 -6.16 11.61 -8.81
CA VAL A 16 -6.33 10.53 -9.79
C VAL A 16 -7.54 9.70 -9.44
N SER A 17 -8.10 9.03 -10.45
CA SER A 17 -9.22 8.12 -10.30
C SER A 17 -8.96 6.82 -11.02
N PHE A 18 -9.41 5.72 -10.44
CA PHE A 18 -9.33 4.38 -11.01
C PHE A 18 -10.73 3.75 -11.04
N VAL A 19 -11.06 3.04 -12.12
CA VAL A 19 -12.32 2.30 -12.22
C VAL A 19 -12.19 0.91 -11.57
N THR A 20 -13.32 0.28 -11.25
CA THR A 20 -13.32 -1.09 -10.72
C THR A 20 -12.62 -2.05 -11.70
N GLY A 21 -11.74 -2.90 -11.18
CA GLY A 21 -10.94 -3.86 -11.95
C GLY A 21 -9.69 -3.24 -12.57
N GLU A 22 -9.45 -1.94 -12.41
CA GLU A 22 -8.26 -1.29 -12.96
C GLU A 22 -7.01 -1.64 -12.15
N ARG A 23 -5.99 -2.14 -12.85
CA ARG A 23 -4.67 -2.43 -12.31
C ARG A 23 -3.91 -1.12 -12.12
N ILE A 24 -3.61 -0.78 -10.87
CA ILE A 24 -2.91 0.46 -10.50
C ILE A 24 -1.40 0.29 -10.70
N PHE A 25 -0.85 -0.85 -10.26
CA PHE A 25 0.51 -1.26 -10.53
C PHE A 25 0.70 -2.77 -10.36
N ASP A 26 1.75 -3.28 -10.99
CA ASP A 26 2.13 -4.69 -10.96
C ASP A 26 3.25 -4.97 -9.96
N GLU A 27 3.20 -6.17 -9.39
CA GLU A 27 4.29 -6.71 -8.58
C GLU A 27 5.61 -6.70 -9.37
N GLY A 28 6.70 -6.34 -8.70
CA GLY A 28 8.04 -6.31 -9.27
C GLY A 28 8.34 -5.08 -10.13
N ALA A 29 7.36 -4.30 -10.58
CA ALA A 29 7.62 -3.06 -11.31
C ALA A 29 8.26 -1.98 -10.43
N GLU A 30 8.75 -0.90 -11.07
CA GLU A 30 9.39 0.21 -10.36
C GLU A 30 8.40 0.94 -9.44
N ALA A 31 8.85 1.20 -8.21
CA ALA A 31 8.10 1.92 -7.21
C ALA A 31 8.47 3.42 -7.22
N ASP A 32 7.91 4.13 -8.18
CA ASP A 32 8.18 5.54 -8.46
C ASP A 32 7.12 6.50 -7.91
N ARG A 33 6.00 5.99 -7.40
CA ARG A 33 4.82 6.76 -6.98
C ARG A 33 4.16 6.17 -5.75
N PHE A 34 3.33 6.93 -5.05
CA PHE A 34 2.45 6.38 -4.02
C PHE A 34 1.14 7.13 -3.95
N TRP A 35 0.19 6.57 -3.21
CA TRP A 35 -1.15 7.12 -3.15
C TRP A 35 -1.70 7.15 -1.74
N ILE A 36 -2.49 8.19 -1.44
CA ILE A 36 -3.40 8.20 -0.31
C ILE A 36 -4.82 8.05 -0.85
N ILE A 37 -5.48 6.95 -0.51
CA ILE A 37 -6.84 6.67 -0.97
C ILE A 37 -7.80 7.67 -0.33
N HIS A 38 -8.53 8.42 -1.15
CA HIS A 38 -9.53 9.37 -0.67
C HIS A 38 -10.91 8.70 -0.55
N THR A 39 -11.32 7.93 -1.56
CA THR A 39 -12.54 7.12 -1.54
C THR A 39 -12.34 5.81 -2.28
N GLY A 40 -13.19 4.82 -2.00
CA GLY A 40 -13.13 3.50 -2.63
C GLY A 40 -12.17 2.55 -1.93
N THR A 41 -11.88 1.46 -2.63
CA THR A 41 -11.19 0.29 -2.10
C THR A 41 -10.24 -0.30 -3.13
N VAL A 42 -9.03 -0.65 -2.68
CA VAL A 42 -7.98 -1.28 -3.48
C VAL A 42 -7.58 -2.60 -2.83
N ALA A 43 -7.50 -3.68 -3.60
CA ALA A 43 -6.89 -4.93 -3.18
C ALA A 43 -5.39 -4.91 -3.50
N LEU A 44 -4.58 -5.38 -2.55
CA LEU A 44 -3.20 -5.74 -2.79
C LEU A 44 -3.11 -7.24 -2.99
N ASP A 45 -2.41 -7.66 -4.04
CA ASP A 45 -2.34 -9.05 -4.44
C ASP A 45 -0.91 -9.51 -4.73
N LEU A 46 -0.73 -10.84 -4.71
CA LEU A 46 0.46 -11.52 -5.20
C LEU A 46 0.10 -12.28 -6.47
N GLN A 47 0.95 -12.16 -7.48
CA GLN A 47 0.82 -12.98 -8.69
C GLN A 47 1.29 -14.40 -8.39
N VAL A 48 0.43 -15.38 -8.64
CA VAL A 48 0.75 -16.80 -8.44
C VAL A 48 0.74 -17.49 -9.81
N PRO A 49 1.88 -18.02 -10.29
CA PRO A 49 1.94 -18.68 -11.59
C PRO A 49 0.86 -19.76 -11.75
N GLY A 50 0.06 -19.65 -12.80
CA GLY A 50 -1.03 -20.59 -13.11
C GLY A 50 -2.26 -20.48 -12.22
N ARG A 51 -2.40 -19.42 -11.40
CA ARG A 51 -3.57 -19.15 -10.56
C ARG A 51 -3.99 -17.68 -10.65
N GLN A 52 -5.22 -17.39 -10.24
CA GLN A 52 -5.66 -16.00 -10.05
C GLN A 52 -4.84 -15.34 -8.93
N ALA A 53 -4.57 -14.04 -9.08
CA ALA A 53 -3.83 -13.26 -8.09
C ALA A 53 -4.48 -13.38 -6.70
N ALA A 54 -3.66 -13.66 -5.69
CA ALA A 54 -4.15 -13.90 -4.34
C ALA A 54 -4.20 -12.57 -3.56
N ALA A 55 -5.40 -12.12 -3.20
CA ALA A 55 -5.58 -10.90 -2.41
C ALA A 55 -5.01 -11.06 -0.98
N ILE A 56 -4.01 -10.26 -0.66
CA ILE A 56 -3.29 -10.25 0.62
C ILE A 56 -3.91 -9.27 1.61
N GLU A 57 -4.30 -8.09 1.12
CA GLU A 57 -4.88 -7.02 1.94
C GLU A 57 -5.85 -6.18 1.12
N THR A 58 -6.84 -5.59 1.79
CA THR A 58 -7.74 -4.60 1.21
C THR A 58 -7.53 -3.25 1.90
N LEU A 59 -7.29 -2.21 1.12
CA LEU A 59 -7.06 -0.84 1.56
C LEU A 59 -8.29 0.01 1.21
N GLY A 60 -8.82 0.74 2.20
CA GLY A 60 -9.90 1.71 1.99
C GLY A 60 -9.42 3.16 2.07
N ALA A 61 -10.36 4.09 2.24
CA ALA A 61 -10.08 5.51 2.44
C ALA A 61 -9.13 5.80 3.61
N GLY A 62 -8.29 6.83 3.45
CA GLY A 62 -7.27 7.26 4.40
C GLY A 62 -6.04 6.37 4.48
N ARG A 63 -5.96 5.30 3.68
CA ARG A 63 -4.83 4.36 3.70
C ARG A 63 -3.78 4.73 2.65
N LEU A 64 -2.51 4.53 3.02
CA LEU A 64 -1.38 4.54 2.11
C LEU A 64 -1.37 3.30 1.22
N LEU A 65 -1.34 3.54 -0.08
CA LEU A 65 -1.11 2.58 -1.13
C LEU A 65 0.29 2.83 -1.73
N GLY A 66 1.06 1.75 -1.92
CA GLY A 66 2.43 1.81 -2.43
C GLY A 66 3.42 2.39 -1.40
N TRP A 67 3.98 1.58 -0.51
CA TRP A 67 5.05 2.03 0.42
C TRP A 67 6.46 1.69 -0.09
N SER A 68 6.59 0.84 -1.10
CA SER A 68 7.88 0.35 -1.60
C SER A 68 8.82 1.45 -2.10
N TRP A 69 8.29 2.61 -2.50
CA TRP A 69 9.10 3.73 -2.99
C TRP A 69 10.06 4.31 -1.93
N LEU A 70 9.78 4.08 -0.65
CA LEU A 70 10.58 4.61 0.46
C LEU A 70 11.79 3.70 0.78
N VAL A 71 11.71 2.41 0.45
CA VAL A 71 12.72 1.42 0.83
C VAL A 71 13.38 0.83 -0.43
N PRO A 72 14.72 0.86 -0.57
CA PRO A 72 15.41 0.18 -1.66
C PRO A 72 15.05 -1.31 -1.72
N PRO A 73 14.93 -1.93 -2.92
CA PRO A 73 15.35 -1.42 -4.24
C PRO A 73 14.26 -0.63 -5.00
N HIS A 74 13.25 -0.09 -4.31
CA HIS A 74 12.14 0.64 -4.94
C HIS A 74 11.41 -0.20 -5.99
N ARG A 75 11.00 -1.41 -5.60
CA ARG A 75 10.15 -2.28 -6.41
C ARG A 75 8.87 -2.66 -5.67
N TRP A 76 7.77 -2.78 -6.41
CA TRP A 76 6.51 -3.20 -5.83
C TRP A 76 6.61 -4.62 -5.29
N HIS A 77 6.35 -4.79 -3.99
CA HIS A 77 6.35 -6.11 -3.35
C HIS A 77 5.04 -6.88 -3.57
N LEU A 78 4.00 -6.17 -4.02
CA LEU A 78 2.64 -6.65 -4.26
C LEU A 78 2.11 -5.91 -5.48
N GLY A 79 1.17 -6.50 -6.21
CA GLY A 79 0.32 -5.77 -7.15
C GLY A 79 -0.79 -5.01 -6.44
N ALA A 80 -1.46 -4.11 -7.16
CA ALA A 80 -2.64 -3.39 -6.66
C ALA A 80 -3.72 -3.24 -7.72
N GLU A 81 -4.96 -3.55 -7.35
CA GLU A 81 -6.14 -3.43 -8.21
C GLU A 81 -7.29 -2.72 -7.48
N ALA A 82 -7.97 -1.81 -8.16
CA ALA A 82 -9.15 -1.16 -7.62
C ALA A 82 -10.34 -2.14 -7.58
N THR A 83 -10.89 -2.43 -6.39
CA THR A 83 -12.06 -3.33 -6.24
C THR A 83 -13.39 -2.58 -6.23
N SER A 84 -13.34 -1.26 -6.32
CA SER A 84 -14.46 -0.32 -6.48
C SER A 84 -13.92 0.95 -7.16
N PRO A 85 -14.77 1.90 -7.57
CA PRO A 85 -14.27 3.18 -8.06
C PRO A 85 -13.44 3.90 -6.98
N VAL A 86 -12.18 4.20 -7.29
CA VAL A 86 -11.23 4.80 -6.36
C VAL A 86 -10.93 6.23 -6.78
N ARG A 87 -10.87 7.13 -5.80
CA ARG A 87 -10.22 8.44 -5.93
C ARG A 87 -9.07 8.49 -4.97
N ALA A 88 -7.93 9.00 -5.41
CA ALA A 88 -6.73 9.07 -4.59
C ALA A 88 -5.92 10.32 -4.91
N TYR A 89 -5.08 10.70 -3.94
CA TYR A 89 -3.99 11.63 -4.17
C TYR A 89 -2.75 10.82 -4.51
N GLU A 90 -2.22 11.01 -5.72
CA GLU A 90 -0.97 10.41 -6.17
C GLU A 90 0.20 11.38 -5.95
N PHE A 91 1.34 10.82 -5.59
CA PHE A 91 2.58 11.54 -5.35
C PHE A 91 3.70 10.86 -6.14
N ASP A 92 4.49 11.64 -6.87
CA ASP A 92 5.77 11.16 -7.40
C ASP A 92 6.77 11.01 -6.24
N ALA A 93 7.45 9.87 -6.18
CA ALA A 93 8.34 9.54 -5.07
C ALA A 93 9.63 10.36 -5.09
N ALA A 94 10.14 10.74 -6.26
CA ALA A 94 11.40 11.46 -6.37
C ALA A 94 11.37 12.85 -5.69
N PRO A 95 10.38 13.73 -5.98
CA PRO A 95 10.26 15.01 -5.27
C PRO A 95 10.07 14.86 -3.76
N VAL A 96 9.31 13.84 -3.33
CA VAL A 96 9.09 13.57 -1.90
C VAL A 96 10.39 13.12 -1.22
N ARG A 97 11.19 12.25 -1.85
CA ARG A 97 12.51 11.86 -1.33
C ARG A 97 13.47 13.05 -1.24
N GLU A 98 13.45 13.95 -2.22
CA GLU A 98 14.25 15.19 -2.18
C GLU A 98 13.79 16.13 -1.06
N MET A 99 12.49 16.17 -0.77
CA MET A 99 11.94 16.89 0.37
C MET A 99 12.41 16.28 1.69
N CYS A 100 12.37 14.95 1.85
CA CYS A 100 12.91 14.24 3.02
C CYS A 100 14.42 14.51 3.21
N ALA A 101 15.19 14.53 2.12
CA ALA A 101 16.63 14.78 2.20
C ALA A 101 16.96 16.20 2.70
N ARG A 102 16.07 17.16 2.48
CA ARG A 102 16.21 18.54 2.96
C ARG A 102 15.64 18.75 4.36
N ASP A 103 14.67 17.94 4.76
CA ASP A 103 14.00 18.04 6.06
C ASP A 103 13.99 16.68 6.80
N PRO A 104 14.95 16.47 7.72
CA PRO A 104 15.01 15.25 8.53
C PRO A 104 13.78 15.04 9.44
N GLY A 105 13.07 16.11 9.80
CA GLY A 105 11.84 16.02 10.59
C GLY A 105 10.72 15.36 9.79
N LEU A 106 10.53 15.79 8.55
CA LEU A 106 9.60 15.16 7.62
C LEU A 106 9.99 13.69 7.36
N ASP A 107 11.27 13.42 7.08
CA ASP A 107 11.76 12.07 6.84
C ASP A 107 11.42 11.13 8.01
N HIS A 108 11.68 11.57 9.24
CA HIS A 108 11.35 10.80 10.44
C HIS A 108 9.84 10.55 10.58
N GLU A 109 9.00 11.55 10.32
CA GLU A 109 7.54 11.41 10.39
C GLU A 109 7.00 10.43 9.34
N LEU A 110 7.52 10.48 8.10
CA LEU A 110 7.14 9.55 7.03
C LEU A 110 7.64 8.13 7.32
N CYS A 111 8.89 7.97 7.74
CA CYS A 111 9.44 6.67 8.13
C CYS A 111 8.65 6.04 9.29
N THR A 112 8.25 6.83 10.28
CA THR A 112 7.42 6.38 11.41
C THR A 112 6.04 5.92 10.93
N TYR A 113 5.41 6.70 10.05
CA TYR A 113 4.11 6.35 9.47
C TYR A 113 4.18 5.06 8.65
N VAL A 114 5.16 4.93 7.74
CA VAL A 114 5.35 3.73 6.91
C VAL A 114 5.68 2.52 7.76
N SER A 115 6.51 2.65 8.80
CA SER A 115 6.81 1.56 9.73
C SER A 115 5.55 1.02 10.41
N GLY A 116 4.62 1.89 10.80
CA GLY A 116 3.31 1.48 11.33
C GLY A 116 2.46 0.72 10.30
N VAL A 117 2.48 1.14 9.03
CA VAL A 117 1.82 0.43 7.93
C VAL A 117 2.41 -0.97 7.75
N LEU A 118 3.75 -1.07 7.71
CA LEU A 118 4.48 -2.33 7.58
C LEU A 118 4.18 -3.30 8.74
N ALA A 119 4.25 -2.83 9.98
CA ALA A 119 3.98 -3.64 11.16
C ALA A 119 2.56 -4.23 11.16
N ARG A 120 1.57 -3.43 10.74
CA ARG A 120 0.18 -3.90 10.59
C ARG A 120 0.03 -4.92 9.46
N ARG A 121 0.70 -4.70 8.33
CA ARG A 121 0.69 -5.64 7.20
C ARG A 121 1.31 -6.98 7.57
N LEU A 122 2.48 -6.96 8.22
CA LEU A 122 3.14 -8.16 8.72
C LEU A 122 2.24 -8.93 9.69
N ARG A 123 1.57 -8.23 10.61
CA ARG A 123 0.61 -8.86 11.54
C ARG A 123 -0.56 -9.51 10.79
N SER A 124 -1.14 -8.81 9.81
CA SER A 124 -2.23 -9.34 8.98
C SER A 124 -1.81 -10.57 8.18
N ALA A 125 -0.63 -10.54 7.58
CA ALA A 125 -0.08 -11.68 6.85
C ALA A 125 0.16 -12.89 7.77
N ARG A 126 0.69 -12.67 8.98
CA ARG A 126 0.91 -13.74 9.97
C ARG A 126 -0.38 -14.42 10.40
N VAL A 127 -1.46 -13.67 10.62
CA VAL A 127 -2.78 -14.24 10.96
C VAL A 127 -3.30 -15.10 9.82
N ARG A 128 -3.26 -14.59 8.57
CA ARG A 128 -3.69 -15.37 7.39
C ARG A 128 -2.88 -16.64 7.17
N LEU A 129 -1.57 -16.61 7.43
CA LEU A 129 -0.74 -17.82 7.37
C LEU A 129 -1.19 -18.84 8.43
N LEU A 130 -1.50 -18.42 9.65
CA LEU A 130 -2.03 -19.33 10.67
C LEU A 130 -3.38 -19.91 10.26
N ASP A 131 -4.27 -19.11 9.66
CA ASP A 131 -5.57 -19.60 9.15
C ASP A 131 -5.39 -20.63 8.01
N LEU A 132 -4.39 -20.43 7.13
CA LEU A 132 -4.06 -21.35 6.04
C LEU A 132 -3.47 -22.69 6.50
N TYR A 133 -2.80 -22.70 7.67
CA TYR A 133 -2.21 -23.90 8.26
C TYR A 133 -2.97 -24.43 9.48
N ALA A 134 -4.08 -23.79 9.87
CA ALA A 134 -4.99 -24.35 10.85
C ALA A 134 -5.57 -25.65 10.24
N PRO A 135 -5.38 -26.81 10.89
CA PRO A 135 -5.98 -28.04 10.40
C PRO A 135 -7.48 -27.82 10.36
N HIS A 136 -8.06 -27.84 9.16
CA HIS A 136 -9.49 -28.04 8.98
C HIS A 136 -9.76 -29.47 9.46
N GLY A 137 -9.99 -29.63 10.76
CA GLY A 137 -9.88 -30.90 11.45
C GLY A 137 -10.38 -30.88 12.88
N ALA A 138 -11.60 -30.39 13.08
CA ALA A 138 -12.54 -30.98 14.04
C ALA A 138 -13.85 -31.09 13.24
N GLY A 139 -14.06 -32.14 12.46
CA GLY A 139 -14.47 -33.40 13.07
C GLY A 139 -15.86 -33.19 13.65
N GLU A 140 -16.88 -33.27 12.79
CA GLU A 140 -18.20 -33.69 13.26
C GLU A 140 -17.99 -35.04 13.95
N VAL A 141 -18.19 -35.05 15.26
CA VAL A 141 -18.25 -36.26 16.08
C VAL A 141 -19.70 -36.33 16.56
N PRO A 142 -20.36 -37.50 16.47
CA PRO A 142 -21.80 -37.65 16.30
C PRO A 142 -22.65 -37.32 17.54
#